data_AF-A0AAV7IVN2-F1
#
_entry.id   AF-A0AAV7IVN2-F1
#
_cell.length_a   1.000
_cell.length_b   1.000
_cell.length_c   1.000
_cell.angle_alpha   90.00
_cell.angle_beta   90.00
_cell.angle_gamma   90.00
#
_symmetry.space_group_name_H-M   'P 1'
#
loop_
_entity.id
_entity.type
_entity.pdbx_description
1 polymer ?
#
loop_
_entity_poly.entity_id
_entity_poly.type
_entity_poly.pdbx_seq_one_letter_code
_entity_poly.pdbx_strand_id
1 'polypeptide(L)'
;MKKSDDICKPLPYEISKQASTFENREKFIVNFLEQRLPSNDSSQIVDELKKTFILDKLKSNNKKQKPVRKGNFLSGRKRKLLGIKTVGLNKQLKYKELLPLNTLWLEYFSQTLGVENFNGLPNPGDNDWDSISQKIMKSDFHGAKVKVVKSKCPSLIDIQGIIVQDTKNTFRIIGEDDTIRSEYIN
;
A
#
# COMPACT_ATOMS: atom_id res chain seq x y z
N MET A 1 41.43 -35.88 -7.82
CA MET A 1 40.14 -35.67 -7.11
C MET A 1 39.06 -35.49 -8.17
N LYS A 2 38.07 -36.40 -8.23
CA LYS A 2 37.00 -36.35 -9.24
C LYS A 2 36.15 -35.11 -9.00
N LYS A 3 35.90 -34.34 -10.06
CA LYS A 3 35.07 -33.13 -10.06
C LYS A 3 33.69 -33.52 -9.55
N SER A 4 33.19 -32.87 -8.51
CA SER A 4 31.84 -33.11 -8.00
C SER A 4 30.85 -32.71 -9.08
N ASP A 5 30.10 -33.67 -9.60
CA ASP A 5 29.01 -33.41 -10.54
C ASP A 5 27.97 -32.51 -9.87
N ASP A 6 27.54 -31.45 -10.56
CA ASP A 6 26.52 -30.53 -10.05
C ASP A 6 25.20 -31.31 -9.83
N ILE A 7 24.93 -31.65 -8.57
CA ILE A 7 23.80 -32.50 -8.13
C ILE A 7 22.45 -31.87 -8.52
N CYS A 8 22.41 -30.56 -8.77
CA CYS A 8 21.20 -29.81 -9.10
C CYS A 8 20.94 -29.66 -10.61
N LYS A 9 21.71 -30.34 -11.49
CA LYS A 9 21.40 -30.36 -12.93
C LYS A 9 20.14 -31.18 -13.21
N PRO A 10 19.28 -30.75 -14.15
CA PRO A 10 18.11 -31.52 -14.51
C PRO A 10 18.53 -32.89 -15.07
N LEU A 11 17.73 -33.92 -14.76
CA LEU A 11 17.93 -35.26 -15.31
C LEU A 11 17.91 -35.21 -16.85
N PRO A 12 18.72 -36.05 -17.54
CA PRO A 12 18.70 -36.18 -18.99
C PRO A 12 17.28 -36.37 -19.54
N TYR A 13 17.00 -35.72 -20.67
CA TYR A 13 15.66 -35.63 -21.25
C TYR A 13 15.09 -37.00 -21.64
N GLU A 14 15.95 -37.95 -22.01
CA GLU A 14 15.62 -39.32 -22.38
C GLU A 14 15.01 -40.10 -21.20
N ILE A 15 15.43 -39.79 -19.98
CA ILE A 15 14.94 -40.40 -18.74
C ILE A 15 13.61 -39.74 -18.34
N SER A 16 13.51 -38.41 -18.44
CA SER A 16 12.31 -37.68 -18.00
C SER A 16 11.08 -37.91 -18.89
N LYS A 17 11.27 -38.25 -20.18
CA LYS A 17 10.17 -38.44 -21.14
C LYS A 17 9.38 -39.75 -20.95
N GLN A 18 9.94 -40.73 -20.24
CA GLN A 18 9.37 -42.08 -20.12
C GLN A 18 8.07 -42.14 -19.30
N ALA A 19 7.70 -41.06 -18.59
CA ALA A 19 6.59 -41.02 -17.66
C ALA A 19 5.43 -40.12 -18.19
N SER A 20 4.59 -40.65 -19.08
CA SER A 20 3.53 -39.88 -19.76
C SER A 20 2.21 -39.74 -18.98
N THR A 21 1.85 -40.68 -18.10
CA THR A 21 0.63 -40.64 -17.26
C THR A 21 0.95 -40.75 -15.77
N PHE A 22 0.10 -40.22 -14.88
CA PHE A 22 0.35 -40.12 -13.43
C PHE A 22 0.67 -41.47 -12.76
N GLU A 23 -0.15 -42.50 -13.00
CA GLU A 23 0.10 -43.87 -12.50
C GLU A 23 1.39 -44.48 -13.06
N ASN A 24 1.73 -44.19 -14.32
CA ASN A 24 2.99 -44.64 -14.90
C ASN A 24 4.18 -43.90 -14.29
N ARG A 25 4.00 -42.66 -13.79
CA ARG A 25 5.09 -41.90 -13.15
C ARG A 25 5.49 -42.48 -11.81
N GLU A 26 4.54 -42.80 -10.94
CA GLU A 26 4.87 -43.34 -9.61
C GLU A 26 5.58 -44.68 -9.71
N LYS A 27 5.05 -45.59 -10.55
CA LYS A 27 5.68 -46.90 -10.81
C LYS A 27 7.07 -46.76 -11.44
N PHE A 28 7.23 -45.82 -12.37
CA PHE A 28 8.52 -45.53 -12.97
C PHE A 28 9.54 -45.02 -11.94
N ILE A 29 9.14 -44.08 -11.08
CA ILE A 29 10.01 -43.50 -10.06
C ILE A 29 10.47 -44.56 -9.06
N VAL A 30 9.55 -45.41 -8.57
CA VAL A 30 9.90 -46.50 -7.65
C VAL A 30 10.90 -47.45 -8.28
N ASN A 31 10.63 -47.95 -9.49
CA ASN A 31 11.52 -48.86 -10.20
C ASN A 31 12.89 -48.21 -10.52
N PHE A 32 12.90 -46.94 -10.91
CA PHE A 32 14.13 -46.21 -11.18
C PHE A 32 15.01 -46.08 -9.93
N LEU A 33 14.40 -45.79 -8.77
CA LEU A 33 15.10 -45.65 -7.50
C LEU A 33 15.60 -47.01 -6.99
N GLU A 34 14.80 -48.07 -7.09
CA GLU A 34 15.21 -49.43 -6.72
C GLU A 34 16.40 -49.94 -7.54
N GLN A 35 16.47 -49.58 -8.83
CA GLN A 35 17.58 -50.00 -9.70
C GLN A 35 18.88 -49.23 -9.48
N ARG A 36 18.81 -48.02 -8.92
CA ARG A 36 19.96 -47.10 -8.83
C ARG A 36 20.48 -46.92 -7.40
N LEU A 37 19.65 -47.17 -6.38
CA LEU A 37 20.04 -47.05 -4.99
C LEU A 37 20.64 -48.36 -4.45
N PRO A 38 21.59 -48.28 -3.50
CA PRO A 38 22.08 -49.44 -2.77
C PRO A 38 20.97 -50.13 -1.96
N SER A 39 21.08 -51.44 -1.75
CA SER A 39 20.05 -52.27 -1.09
C SER A 39 19.69 -51.86 0.34
N ASN A 40 20.51 -51.06 1.02
CA ASN A 40 20.19 -50.49 2.33
C ASN A 40 19.07 -49.43 2.24
N ASP A 41 19.06 -48.65 1.17
CA ASP A 41 18.16 -47.50 1.03
C ASP A 41 16.84 -47.88 0.34
N SER A 42 16.80 -49.02 -0.35
CA SER A 42 15.61 -49.48 -1.09
C SER A 42 14.40 -49.73 -0.20
N SER A 43 14.62 -50.10 1.06
CA SER A 43 13.55 -50.38 2.03
C SER A 43 12.74 -49.15 2.44
N GLN A 44 13.32 -47.95 2.34
CA GLN A 44 12.70 -46.69 2.82
C GLN A 44 12.04 -45.88 1.70
N ILE A 45 12.22 -46.26 0.43
CA ILE A 45 11.76 -45.51 -0.75
C ILE A 45 10.26 -45.20 -0.66
N VAL A 46 9.45 -46.23 -0.36
CA VAL A 46 7.98 -46.10 -0.34
C VAL A 46 7.51 -45.15 0.77
N ASP A 47 8.17 -45.18 1.93
CA ASP A 47 7.82 -44.34 3.06
C ASP A 47 8.26 -42.89 2.85
N GLU A 48 9.45 -42.67 2.29
CA GLU A 48 9.95 -41.33 1.94
C GLU A 48 9.08 -40.65 0.87
N LEU A 49 8.65 -41.37 -0.16
CA LEU A 49 7.78 -40.81 -1.21
C LEU A 49 6.39 -40.42 -0.68
N LYS A 50 5.92 -41.04 0.40
CA LYS A 50 4.65 -40.68 1.06
C LYS A 50 4.79 -39.48 2.01
N LYS A 51 6.01 -39.07 2.38
CA LYS A 51 6.21 -37.90 3.25
C LYS A 51 5.80 -36.64 2.49
N THR A 52 4.76 -35.99 3.00
CA THR A 52 4.31 -34.71 2.46
C THR A 52 5.26 -33.61 2.96
N PHE A 53 6.07 -33.06 2.06
CA PHE A 53 6.91 -31.92 2.40
C PHE A 53 6.05 -30.67 2.62
N ILE A 54 6.38 -29.89 3.65
CA ILE A 54 5.72 -28.60 3.94
C ILE A 54 5.77 -27.66 2.71
N LEU A 55 6.81 -27.78 1.89
CA LEU A 55 6.99 -27.02 0.65
C LEU A 55 5.95 -27.35 -0.45
N ASP A 56 5.34 -28.54 -0.44
CA ASP A 56 4.28 -28.89 -1.39
C ASP A 56 2.97 -28.13 -1.06
N LYS A 57 2.80 -27.73 0.22
CA LYS A 57 1.76 -26.80 0.66
C LYS A 57 2.00 -25.36 0.16
N LEU A 58 3.24 -25.04 -0.21
CA LEU A 58 3.65 -23.74 -0.76
C LEU A 58 3.62 -23.68 -2.30
N LYS A 59 3.36 -24.79 -3.01
CA LYS A 59 2.96 -24.69 -4.41
C LYS A 59 1.70 -23.86 -4.43
N SER A 60 1.89 -22.61 -4.85
CA SER A 60 0.86 -21.61 -5.06
C SER A 60 -0.35 -22.30 -5.65
N ASN A 61 -1.38 -22.49 -4.82
CA ASN A 61 -2.71 -22.58 -5.37
C ASN A 61 -2.81 -21.30 -6.22
N ASN A 62 -2.80 -21.46 -7.54
CA ASN A 62 -3.29 -20.45 -8.47
C ASN A 62 -4.79 -20.31 -8.22
N LYS A 63 -5.16 -19.90 -7.00
CA LYS A 63 -6.47 -19.37 -6.68
C LYS A 63 -6.55 -18.19 -7.61
N LYS A 64 -7.33 -18.32 -8.69
CA LYS A 64 -7.80 -17.20 -9.49
C LYS A 64 -8.08 -16.10 -8.48
N GLN A 65 -7.29 -15.02 -8.51
CA GLN A 65 -7.49 -13.93 -7.56
C GLN A 65 -8.97 -13.59 -7.67
N LYS A 66 -9.71 -13.76 -6.57
CA LYS A 66 -11.12 -13.34 -6.54
C LYS A 66 -11.09 -11.90 -7.06
N PRO A 67 -11.92 -11.54 -8.05
CA PRO A 67 -11.89 -10.19 -8.60
C PRO A 67 -11.97 -9.25 -7.41
N VAL A 68 -10.93 -8.43 -7.22
CA VAL A 68 -10.90 -7.43 -6.16
C VAL A 68 -12.24 -6.75 -6.23
N ARG A 69 -13.06 -6.88 -5.17
CA ARG A 69 -14.37 -6.23 -5.11
C ARG A 69 -14.09 -4.78 -5.45
N LYS A 70 -14.52 -4.33 -6.63
CA LYS A 70 -14.38 -2.93 -7.01
C LYS A 70 -15.01 -2.19 -5.86
N GLY A 71 -14.19 -1.48 -5.08
CA GLY A 71 -14.70 -0.74 -3.93
C GLY A 71 -15.83 0.17 -4.38
N ASN A 72 -16.65 0.63 -3.44
CA ASN A 72 -17.78 1.53 -3.71
C ASN A 72 -17.29 2.94 -4.11
N PHE A 73 -16.41 3.02 -5.10
CA PHE A 73 -15.92 4.26 -5.66
C PHE A 73 -16.98 4.84 -6.59
N LEU A 74 -17.21 6.14 -6.44
CA LEU A 74 -18.06 6.88 -7.35
C LEU A 74 -17.51 6.76 -8.78
N SER A 75 -18.37 6.39 -9.72
CA SER A 75 -18.01 6.40 -11.14
C SER A 75 -17.58 7.80 -11.57
N GLY A 76 -16.74 7.90 -12.61
CA GLY A 76 -16.28 9.21 -13.12
C GLY A 76 -17.45 10.14 -13.47
N ARG A 77 -18.53 9.59 -14.02
CA ARG A 77 -19.77 10.33 -14.33
C ARG A 77 -20.43 10.88 -13.05
N LYS A 78 -20.51 10.08 -11.98
CA LYS A 78 -21.06 10.51 -10.68
C LYS A 78 -20.18 11.56 -10.00
N ARG A 79 -18.85 11.44 -10.08
CA ARG A 79 -17.91 12.45 -9.55
C ARG A 79 -18.02 13.79 -10.29
N LYS A 80 -18.25 13.77 -11.61
CA LYS A 80 -18.49 14.97 -12.42
C LYS A 80 -19.82 15.63 -12.04
N LEU A 81 -20.89 14.83 -11.89
CA LEU A 81 -22.20 15.34 -11.48
C LEU A 81 -22.18 16.00 -10.09
N LEU A 82 -21.44 15.42 -9.14
CA LEU A 82 -21.29 15.95 -7.78
C LEU A 82 -20.34 17.16 -7.70
N GLY A 83 -19.73 17.59 -8.80
CA GLY A 83 -18.86 18.77 -8.80
C GLY A 83 -17.61 18.64 -7.91
N ILE A 84 -17.18 17.42 -7.59
CA ILE A 84 -16.07 17.17 -6.65
C ILE A 84 -14.78 17.83 -7.14
N LYS A 85 -14.61 17.93 -8.47
CA LYS A 85 -13.47 18.60 -9.10
C LYS A 85 -13.74 20.06 -9.47
N THR A 86 -14.96 20.55 -9.31
CA THR A 86 -15.40 21.87 -9.79
C THR A 86 -15.46 22.92 -8.69
N VAL A 87 -15.08 22.60 -7.45
CA VAL A 87 -14.92 23.61 -6.39
C VAL A 87 -13.98 24.71 -6.90
N GLY A 88 -14.47 25.95 -6.98
CA GLY A 88 -13.76 27.13 -7.49
C GLY A 88 -13.70 27.31 -9.02
N LEU A 89 -14.29 26.41 -9.82
CA LEU A 89 -14.33 26.56 -11.29
C LEU A 89 -15.52 27.37 -11.80
N ASN A 90 -16.65 27.36 -11.07
CA ASN A 90 -17.89 28.00 -11.52
C ASN A 90 -18.11 29.41 -10.94
N LYS A 91 -17.48 29.70 -9.80
CA LYS A 91 -17.41 31.02 -9.16
C LYS A 91 -15.98 31.19 -8.70
N GLN A 92 -15.36 32.34 -9.00
CA GLN A 92 -14.06 32.70 -8.44
C GLN A 92 -14.22 32.81 -6.93
N LEU A 93 -13.76 31.78 -6.22
CA LEU A 93 -13.71 31.76 -4.77
C LEU A 93 -12.62 32.73 -4.33
N LYS A 94 -12.95 33.65 -3.42
CA LYS A 94 -11.97 34.61 -2.90
C LYS A 94 -11.40 34.12 -1.57
N TYR A 95 -10.13 34.37 -1.34
CA TYR A 95 -9.45 34.05 -0.09
C TYR A 95 -10.17 34.65 1.12
N LYS A 96 -10.65 35.89 0.98
CA LYS A 96 -11.39 36.60 2.03
C LYS A 96 -12.69 35.90 2.46
N GLU A 97 -13.35 35.17 1.55
CA GLU A 97 -14.58 34.44 1.86
C GLU A 97 -14.32 33.20 2.72
N LEU A 98 -13.07 32.71 2.75
CA LEU A 98 -12.66 31.55 3.53
C LEU A 98 -12.02 31.91 4.87
N LEU A 99 -11.79 33.20 5.16
CA LEU A 99 -11.32 33.64 6.48
C LEU A 99 -12.25 33.19 7.62
N PRO A 100 -13.59 33.30 7.51
CA PRO A 100 -14.48 32.78 8.56
C PRO A 100 -14.37 31.27 8.76
N LEU A 101 -14.10 30.52 7.68
CA LEU A 101 -13.87 29.08 7.76
C LEU A 101 -12.58 28.77 8.53
N ASN A 102 -11.53 29.58 8.34
CA ASN A 102 -10.30 29.44 9.10
C ASN A 102 -10.50 29.75 10.59
N THR A 103 -11.27 30.79 10.93
CA THR A 103 -11.61 31.09 12.33
C THR A 103 -12.35 29.93 12.99
N LEU A 104 -13.35 29.36 12.31
CA LEU A 104 -14.07 28.18 12.79
C LEU A 104 -13.13 26.98 12.99
N TRP A 105 -12.20 26.77 12.06
CA TRP A 105 -11.23 25.69 12.15
C TRP A 105 -10.30 25.87 13.36
N LEU A 106 -9.85 27.09 13.67
CA LEU A 106 -9.01 27.37 14.83
C LEU A 106 -9.73 27.02 16.15
N GLU A 107 -11.00 27.37 16.29
CA GLU A 107 -11.82 27.03 17.45
C GLU A 107 -12.05 25.51 17.58
N TYR A 108 -12.35 24.86 16.46
CA TYR A 108 -12.48 23.40 16.42
C TYR A 108 -11.17 22.71 16.84
N PHE A 109 -10.04 23.17 16.31
CA PHE A 109 -8.75 22.53 16.50
C PHE A 109 -8.22 22.76 17.92
N SER A 110 -8.42 23.94 18.50
CA SER A 110 -8.07 24.23 19.90
C SER A 110 -8.85 23.33 20.86
N GLN A 111 -10.16 23.15 20.64
CA GLN A 111 -11.01 22.25 21.42
C GLN A 111 -10.60 20.78 21.25
N THR A 112 -10.28 20.36 20.02
CA THR A 112 -9.86 18.98 19.73
C THR A 112 -8.56 18.62 20.44
N LEU A 113 -7.60 19.55 20.44
CA LEU A 113 -6.33 19.38 21.13
C LEU A 113 -6.47 19.55 22.65
N GLY A 114 -7.45 20.32 23.10
CA GLY A 114 -7.64 20.67 24.51
C GLY A 114 -6.64 21.74 24.98
N VAL A 115 -6.27 22.67 24.10
CA VAL A 115 -5.33 23.75 24.39
C VAL A 115 -5.99 25.11 24.19
N GLU A 116 -5.72 26.06 25.09
CA GLU A 116 -6.15 27.45 24.91
C GLU A 116 -5.22 28.22 23.96
N ASN A 117 -3.94 27.81 23.88
CA ASN A 117 -2.93 28.43 23.03
C ASN A 117 -2.06 27.38 22.35
N PHE A 118 -1.88 27.50 21.03
CA PHE A 118 -1.03 26.60 20.23
C PHE A 118 0.48 26.77 20.50
N ASN A 119 0.90 27.87 21.12
CA ASN A 119 2.33 28.10 21.44
C ASN A 119 2.86 27.16 22.53
N GLY A 120 1.98 26.53 23.31
CA GLY A 120 2.33 25.59 24.38
C GLY A 120 2.27 24.12 23.97
N LEU A 121 2.23 23.83 22.66
CA LEU A 121 2.20 22.44 22.19
C LEU A 121 3.52 21.72 22.55
N PRO A 122 3.44 20.44 22.99
CA PRO A 122 4.63 19.65 23.27
C PRO A 122 5.48 19.48 22.02
N ASN A 123 6.78 19.36 22.24
CA ASN A 123 7.75 19.11 21.21
C ASN A 123 7.85 17.60 20.92
N PRO A 124 8.38 17.23 19.73
CA PRO A 124 8.70 15.84 19.44
C PRO A 124 9.65 15.27 20.49
N GLY A 125 9.18 14.27 21.25
CA GLY A 125 9.93 13.63 22.33
C GLY A 125 9.38 13.85 23.74
N ASP A 126 8.42 14.78 23.90
CA ASP A 126 7.70 14.94 25.17
C ASP A 126 6.70 13.79 25.39
N ASN A 127 6.39 13.47 26.65
CA ASN A 127 5.47 12.36 27.00
C ASN A 127 4.09 12.48 26.34
N ASP A 128 3.59 13.71 26.16
CA ASP A 128 2.27 13.98 25.59
C ASP A 128 2.26 14.07 24.05
N TRP A 129 3.44 14.01 23.41
CA TRP A 129 3.59 14.17 21.95
C TRP A 129 2.77 13.16 21.17
N ASP A 130 2.81 11.88 21.56
CA ASP A 130 2.12 10.81 20.84
C ASP A 130 0.60 11.00 20.88
N SER A 131 0.06 11.41 22.03
CA SER A 131 -1.36 11.66 22.22
C SER A 131 -1.84 12.82 21.33
N ILE A 132 -1.09 13.92 21.32
CA ILE A 132 -1.41 15.10 20.50
C ILE A 132 -1.22 14.81 19.01
N SER A 133 -0.16 14.09 18.63
CA SER A 133 0.08 13.66 17.26
C SER A 133 -1.08 12.82 16.73
N GLN A 134 -1.58 11.87 17.52
CA GLN A 134 -2.76 11.07 17.15
C GLN A 134 -4.04 11.91 16.97
N LYS A 135 -4.23 12.95 17.79
CA LYS A 135 -5.36 13.87 17.62
C LYS A 135 -5.22 14.64 16.30
N ILE A 136 -4.05 15.23 16.05
CA ILE A 136 -3.75 15.95 14.80
C ILE A 136 -4.01 15.06 13.58
N MET A 137 -3.53 13.81 13.59
CA MET A 137 -3.72 12.87 12.47
C MET A 137 -5.18 12.51 12.19
N LYS A 138 -6.05 12.56 13.21
CA LYS A 138 -7.48 12.22 13.09
C LYS A 138 -8.35 13.44 12.82
N SER A 139 -7.81 14.64 13.00
CA SER A 139 -8.53 15.89 12.80
C SER A 139 -8.81 16.17 11.34
N ASP A 140 -9.82 17.01 11.12
CA ASP A 140 -10.09 17.58 9.81
C ASP A 140 -9.22 18.82 9.56
N PHE A 141 -8.79 19.01 8.32
CA PHE A 141 -7.95 20.13 7.86
C PHE A 141 -8.65 21.07 6.88
N HIS A 142 -9.93 20.87 6.56
CA HIS A 142 -10.69 21.85 5.79
C HIS A 142 -10.76 23.19 6.56
N GLY A 143 -10.28 24.28 5.95
CA GLY A 143 -10.16 25.58 6.62
C GLY A 143 -8.82 25.85 7.31
N ALA A 144 -7.93 24.86 7.40
CA ALA A 144 -6.60 25.06 7.97
C ALA A 144 -5.75 25.97 7.08
N LYS A 145 -5.03 26.92 7.70
CA LYS A 145 -3.99 27.70 7.02
C LYS A 145 -2.69 26.89 7.00
N VAL A 146 -2.13 26.66 5.82
CA VAL A 146 -0.95 25.82 5.63
C VAL A 146 0.10 26.52 4.77
N LYS A 147 1.36 26.12 4.94
CA LYS A 147 2.49 26.54 4.11
C LYS A 147 3.36 25.34 3.79
N VAL A 148 3.72 25.18 2.52
CA VAL A 148 4.63 24.12 2.07
C VAL A 148 6.07 24.52 2.40
N VAL A 149 6.64 23.87 3.42
CA VAL A 149 8.04 24.11 3.84
C VAL A 149 9.02 23.27 3.03
N LYS A 150 8.61 22.07 2.61
CA LYS A 150 9.47 21.12 1.87
C LYS A 150 8.63 20.28 0.92
N SER A 151 9.11 20.12 -0.31
CA SER A 151 8.49 19.27 -1.33
C SER A 151 9.55 18.67 -2.24
N LYS A 152 9.22 17.55 -2.90
CA LYS A 152 10.06 16.98 -3.96
C LYS A 152 10.13 17.89 -5.19
N CYS A 153 9.08 18.67 -5.44
CA CYS A 153 9.05 19.64 -6.53
C CYS A 153 9.35 21.04 -5.96
N PRO A 154 10.49 21.67 -6.35
CA PRO A 154 10.86 22.99 -5.83
C PRO A 154 9.83 24.09 -6.11
N SER A 155 9.06 23.97 -7.19
CA SER A 155 8.01 24.95 -7.55
C SER A 155 6.86 25.01 -6.56
N LEU A 156 6.74 24.01 -5.68
CA LEU A 156 5.67 23.92 -4.69
C LEU A 156 6.08 24.50 -3.33
N ILE A 157 7.37 24.76 -3.13
CA ILE A 157 7.89 25.34 -1.89
C ILE A 157 7.35 26.77 -1.76
N ASP A 158 7.07 27.18 -0.53
CA ASP A 158 6.51 28.48 -0.16
C ASP A 158 5.08 28.77 -0.63
N ILE A 159 4.39 27.81 -1.25
CA ILE A 159 2.94 27.90 -1.45
C ILE A 159 2.26 27.92 -0.08
N GLN A 160 1.43 28.94 0.14
CA GLN A 160 0.68 29.13 1.37
C GLN A 160 -0.77 29.48 1.09
N GLY A 161 -1.66 29.13 2.02
CA GLY A 161 -3.07 29.45 1.88
C GLY A 161 -3.97 28.62 2.78
N ILE A 162 -5.27 28.68 2.51
CA ILE A 162 -6.30 27.94 3.27
C ILE A 162 -6.71 26.68 2.48
N ILE A 163 -6.77 25.54 3.15
CA ILE A 163 -7.25 24.28 2.55
C ILE A 163 -8.76 24.39 2.29
N VAL A 164 -9.13 24.26 1.03
CA VAL A 164 -10.53 24.24 0.57
C VAL A 164 -11.07 22.82 0.51
N GLN A 165 -10.22 21.87 0.11
CA GLN A 165 -10.62 20.49 -0.11
C GLN A 165 -9.47 19.54 0.20
N ASP A 166 -9.77 18.54 1.02
CA ASP A 166 -8.93 17.37 1.23
C ASP A 166 -9.42 16.21 0.36
N THR A 167 -8.48 15.56 -0.31
CA THR A 167 -8.70 14.41 -1.17
C THR A 167 -7.56 13.44 -0.99
N LYS A 168 -7.75 12.20 -1.45
CA LYS A 168 -6.70 11.18 -1.36
C LYS A 168 -5.37 11.69 -1.93
N ASN A 169 -4.40 11.89 -1.03
CA ASN A 169 -3.04 12.35 -1.31
C ASN A 169 -2.98 13.77 -1.91
N THR A 170 -4.02 14.59 -1.80
CA THR A 170 -4.01 15.95 -2.38
C THR A 170 -4.78 16.97 -1.54
N PHE A 171 -4.14 18.10 -1.27
CA PHE A 171 -4.80 19.29 -0.73
C PHE A 171 -5.05 20.32 -1.83
N ARG A 172 -6.24 20.91 -1.86
CA ARG A 172 -6.50 22.09 -2.68
C ARG A 172 -6.46 23.32 -1.80
N ILE A 173 -5.54 24.22 -2.08
CA ILE A 173 -5.21 25.38 -1.26
C ILE A 173 -5.57 26.64 -2.05
N ILE A 174 -6.23 27.61 -1.42
CA ILE A 174 -6.42 28.94 -1.97
C ILE A 174 -5.36 29.90 -1.42
N GLY A 175 -4.60 30.53 -2.32
CA GLY A 175 -3.64 31.56 -1.93
C GLY A 175 -4.32 32.91 -1.70
N GLU A 176 -3.58 33.85 -1.11
CA GLU A 176 -4.03 35.23 -0.92
C GLU A 176 -4.24 35.98 -2.25
N ASP A 177 -3.72 35.42 -3.35
CA ASP A 177 -3.91 35.87 -4.74
C ASP A 177 -5.22 35.36 -5.38
N ASP A 178 -6.14 34.82 -4.58
CA ASP A 178 -7.42 34.23 -5.01
C ASP A 178 -7.25 33.06 -6.01
N THR A 179 -6.05 32.47 -6.10
CA THR A 179 -5.80 31.31 -6.97
C THR A 179 -5.78 30.00 -6.20
N ILE A 180 -6.45 28.97 -6.76
CA ILE A 180 -6.50 27.64 -6.17
C ILE A 180 -5.40 26.78 -6.76
N ARG A 181 -4.51 26.30 -5.89
CA ARG A 181 -3.41 25.38 -6.21
C ARG A 181 -3.74 23.98 -5.68
N SER A 182 -3.27 22.94 -6.36
CA SER A 182 -3.50 21.54 -5.94
C SER A 182 -2.16 20.90 -5.61
N GLU A 183 -1.96 20.58 -4.34
CA GLU A 183 -0.74 20.03 -3.80
C GLU A 183 -0.88 18.52 -3.60
N TYR A 184 0.09 17.75 -4.10
CA TYR A 184 0.18 16.32 -3.81
C TYR A 184 0.97 16.08 -2.53
N ILE A 185 0.34 15.41 -1.56
CA ILE A 185 0.94 14.93 -0.32
C ILE A 185 1.46 13.52 -0.63
N ASN A 186 2.77 13.32 -0.50
CA ASN A 186 3.43 12.04 -0.76
C ASN A 186 4.25 11.62 0.46
#